data_AF-I2Q6H7-F1
#
_entry.id   AF-I2Q6H7-F1
#
_cell.length_a   1.000
_cell.length_b   1.000
_cell.length_c   1.000
_cell.angle_alpha   90.00
_cell.angle_beta   90.00
_cell.angle_gamma   90.00
#
_symmetry.space_group_name_H-M   'P 1'
#
loop_
_entity.id
_entity.type
_entity.pdbx_description
1 polymer ?
#
loop_
_entity_poly.entity_id
_entity_poly.type
_entity_poly.pdbx_seq_one_letter_code
_entity_poly.pdbx_strand_id
1 'polypeptide(L)'
;MRVFISSPGANVLRELMKRCPDISLSILWTAARMPRKYKEYLKEFESIISSIVLDNGAFSAMFSKLDVTVNELITRFTVHSSLNQGRYLMVFSPDFNFGQHGFSDNYEELLKLQNANVVGVPVIHNLKNHEAWSYAEDYPEFIAIGQSRGRLVPENLFPLVFWLHLEKHVRVHLFGITDFDIISNCPAFSCDSKSWLDDAKTGVVRFWNSEKTERNKTDVIYFPEELDKIKPGMYTRYNYPHIDVFEHFLKDKLSLTMDDFIGSKSILYRQLALIIYYNTLEKVVTELQIKDGIVF
;
A
#
# COMPACT_ATOMS: atom_id res chain seq x y z
N MET A 1 -2.41 -9.10 -8.71
CA MET A 1 -2.59 -8.19 -7.55
C MET A 1 -2.05 -6.78 -7.86
N ARG A 2 -2.58 -5.73 -7.22
CA ARG A 2 -2.01 -4.36 -7.24
C ARG A 2 -1.38 -3.97 -5.89
N VAL A 3 -0.25 -3.27 -5.90
CA VAL A 3 0.39 -2.69 -4.71
C VAL A 3 0.32 -1.16 -4.79
N PHE A 4 -0.55 -0.57 -3.98
CA PHE A 4 -0.76 0.87 -3.95
C PHE A 4 0.31 1.59 -3.10
N ILE A 5 1.03 2.52 -3.71
CA ILE A 5 1.99 3.39 -3.01
C ILE A 5 1.21 4.48 -2.29
N SER A 6 1.29 4.52 -0.95
CA SER A 6 0.55 5.48 -0.14
C SER A 6 1.13 6.89 -0.25
N SER A 7 0.36 7.78 -0.89
CA SER A 7 0.54 9.24 -0.98
C SER A 7 1.98 9.67 -1.34
N PRO A 8 2.52 9.24 -2.50
CA PRO A 8 3.87 9.61 -2.91
C PRO A 8 4.03 11.12 -3.06
N GLY A 9 5.23 11.62 -2.73
CA GLY A 9 5.55 13.04 -2.88
C GLY A 9 5.92 13.41 -4.31
N ALA A 10 5.55 14.61 -4.76
CA ALA A 10 5.82 15.09 -6.12
C ALA A 10 7.31 15.02 -6.51
N ASN A 11 8.23 15.34 -5.59
CA ASN A 11 9.67 15.26 -5.86
C ASN A 11 10.14 13.84 -6.15
N VAL A 12 9.56 12.84 -5.48
CA VAL A 12 9.87 11.43 -5.71
C VAL A 12 9.37 10.99 -7.08
N LEU A 13 8.13 11.36 -7.42
CA LEU A 13 7.56 11.02 -8.72
C LEU A 13 8.29 11.69 -9.89
N ARG A 14 8.73 12.94 -9.76
CA ARG A 14 9.56 13.62 -10.78
C ARG A 14 10.86 12.89 -11.03
N GLU A 15 11.56 12.46 -9.99
CA GLU A 15 12.79 11.67 -10.12
C GLU A 15 12.51 10.29 -10.72
N LEU A 16 11.38 9.65 -10.38
CA LEU A 16 10.96 8.40 -11.01
C LEU A 16 10.70 8.57 -12.50
N MET A 17 9.96 9.59 -12.93
CA MET A 17 9.72 9.86 -14.36
C MET A 17 11.02 10.08 -15.13
N LYS A 18 12.01 10.74 -14.50
CA LYS A 18 13.32 10.98 -15.10
C LYS A 18 14.13 9.70 -15.29
N ARG A 19 14.09 8.79 -14.32
CA ARG A 19 14.99 7.61 -14.24
C ARG A 19 14.34 6.33 -14.75
N CYS A 20 13.02 6.25 -14.65
CA CYS A 20 12.21 5.09 -14.98
C CYS A 20 10.96 5.55 -15.76
N PRO A 21 11.11 6.04 -17.00
CA PRO A 21 10.00 6.64 -17.76
C PRO A 21 8.84 5.66 -18.01
N ASP A 22 9.11 4.35 -18.06
CA ASP A 22 8.12 3.31 -18.29
C ASP A 22 7.47 2.77 -17.00
N ILE A 23 7.75 3.39 -15.84
CA ILE A 23 7.14 2.96 -14.58
C ILE A 23 5.64 3.27 -14.58
N SER A 24 4.87 2.32 -14.06
CA SER A 24 3.42 2.43 -13.92
C SER A 24 3.05 2.09 -12.49
N LEU A 25 2.44 3.04 -11.78
CA LEU A 25 2.19 2.98 -10.35
C LEU A 25 0.70 3.02 -10.02
N SER A 26 0.31 2.16 -9.09
CA SER A 26 -0.96 2.26 -8.38
C SER A 26 -0.74 3.14 -7.14
N ILE A 27 -1.57 4.16 -6.90
CA ILE A 27 -1.41 5.10 -5.77
C ILE A 27 -2.62 5.12 -4.85
N LEU A 28 -2.38 5.19 -3.53
CA LEU A 28 -3.41 5.41 -2.53
C LEU A 28 -3.29 6.83 -1.99
N TRP A 29 -4.34 7.62 -2.13
CA TRP A 29 -4.43 8.93 -1.48
C TRP A 29 -5.18 8.82 -0.17
N THR A 30 -4.65 9.40 0.89
CA THR A 30 -5.39 9.58 2.13
C THR A 30 -6.00 10.97 2.16
N ALA A 31 -7.30 11.08 2.45
CA ALA A 31 -7.99 12.37 2.56
C ALA A 31 -7.37 13.28 3.62
N ALA A 32 -6.73 12.69 4.63
CA ALA A 32 -5.98 13.42 5.66
C ALA A 32 -4.77 14.22 5.12
N ARG A 33 -4.23 13.86 3.95
CA ARG A 33 -3.01 14.45 3.38
C ARG A 33 -3.10 14.74 1.89
N MET A 34 -4.31 14.97 1.39
CA MET A 34 -4.50 15.27 -0.02
C MET A 34 -3.77 16.57 -0.40
N PRO A 35 -3.01 16.61 -1.50
CA PRO A 35 -2.30 17.82 -1.91
C PRO A 35 -3.27 18.95 -2.26
N ARG A 36 -2.98 20.18 -1.81
CA ARG A 36 -3.81 21.37 -2.11
C ARG A 36 -4.07 21.56 -3.61
N LYS A 37 -3.08 21.21 -4.42
CA LYS A 37 -3.11 21.27 -5.89
C LYS A 37 -3.34 19.88 -6.51
N TYR A 38 -4.27 19.11 -5.95
CA TYR A 38 -4.56 17.73 -6.37
C TYR A 38 -4.75 17.56 -7.89
N LYS A 39 -5.51 18.45 -8.54
CA LYS A 39 -5.73 18.39 -9.98
C LYS A 39 -4.45 18.61 -10.79
N GLU A 40 -3.59 19.55 -10.37
CA GLU A 40 -2.30 19.79 -11.01
C GLU A 40 -1.37 18.59 -10.81
N TYR A 41 -1.35 18.04 -9.60
CA TYR A 41 -0.59 16.83 -9.28
C TYR A 41 -0.96 15.67 -10.20
N LEU A 42 -2.25 15.36 -10.32
CA LEU A 42 -2.70 14.26 -11.17
C LEU A 42 -2.31 14.47 -12.63
N LYS A 43 -2.46 15.70 -13.12
CA LYS A 43 -2.08 16.05 -14.49
C LYS A 43 -0.57 15.91 -14.73
N GLU A 44 0.24 16.29 -13.76
CA GLU A 44 1.71 16.20 -13.88
C GLU A 44 2.19 14.75 -13.98
N PHE A 45 1.56 13.84 -13.23
CA PHE A 45 2.00 12.44 -13.10
C PHE A 45 1.11 11.43 -13.81
N GLU A 46 0.20 11.90 -14.68
CA GLU A 46 -0.79 11.06 -15.38
C GLU A 46 -0.13 9.89 -16.14
N SER A 47 1.03 10.13 -16.76
CA SER A 47 1.72 9.12 -17.57
C SER A 47 2.27 7.94 -16.79
N ILE A 48 2.46 8.07 -15.47
CA ILE A 48 3.00 7.01 -14.61
C ILE A 48 1.99 6.49 -13.59
N ILE A 49 0.77 7.04 -13.54
CA ILE A 49 -0.28 6.60 -12.61
C ILE A 49 -1.27 5.71 -13.36
N SER A 50 -1.33 4.43 -13.00
CA SER A 50 -2.25 3.46 -13.62
C SER A 50 -3.60 3.38 -12.90
N SER A 51 -3.62 3.66 -11.60
CA SER A 51 -4.84 3.58 -10.80
C SER A 51 -4.70 4.36 -9.50
N ILE A 52 -5.83 4.85 -9.01
CA ILE A 52 -5.92 5.67 -7.81
C ILE A 52 -6.99 5.07 -6.91
N VAL A 53 -6.70 4.95 -5.61
CA VAL A 53 -7.69 4.62 -4.58
C VAL A 53 -7.66 5.70 -3.51
N LEU A 54 -8.79 5.88 -2.83
CA LEU A 54 -8.97 6.91 -1.80
C LEU A 54 -9.24 6.27 -0.45
N ASP A 55 -8.32 6.50 0.48
CA ASP A 55 -8.45 6.23 1.90
C ASP A 55 -9.07 7.44 2.63
N ASN A 56 -9.97 7.17 3.57
CA ASN A 56 -10.64 8.18 4.38
C ASN A 56 -9.69 8.86 5.39
N GLY A 57 -8.55 8.22 5.72
CA GLY A 57 -7.54 8.76 6.62
C GLY A 57 -7.78 8.54 8.11
N ALA A 58 -8.64 7.59 8.50
CA ALA A 58 -8.94 7.24 9.88
C ALA A 58 -7.68 6.94 10.70
N PHE A 59 -6.76 6.17 10.13
CA PHE A 59 -5.47 5.89 10.75
C PHE A 59 -4.68 7.19 11.04
N SER A 60 -4.64 8.12 10.08
CA SER A 60 -3.95 9.39 10.26
C SER A 60 -4.63 10.27 11.31
N ALA A 61 -5.97 10.31 11.34
CA ALA A 61 -6.73 11.10 12.32
C ALA A 61 -6.53 10.62 13.76
N MET A 62 -6.42 9.31 13.96
CA MET A 62 -6.24 8.76 15.31
C MET A 62 -4.79 8.76 15.80
N PHE A 63 -3.83 8.52 14.90
CA PHE A 63 -2.43 8.28 15.29
C PHE A 63 -1.47 9.39 14.89
N SER A 64 -1.91 10.41 14.13
CA SER A 64 -1.10 11.59 13.81
C SER A 64 -1.67 12.84 14.45
N LYS A 65 -0.81 13.82 14.73
CA LYS A 65 -1.25 15.18 15.06
C LYS A 65 -1.77 15.86 13.79
N LEU A 66 -3.06 15.73 13.51
CA LEU A 66 -3.73 16.49 12.47
C LEU A 66 -4.45 17.70 13.08
N ASP A 67 -4.44 18.82 12.35
CA ASP A 67 -5.19 20.03 12.69
C ASP A 67 -6.58 19.99 12.04
N VAL A 68 -7.29 18.87 12.22
CA VAL A 68 -8.65 18.64 11.72
C VAL A 68 -9.35 17.62 12.62
N THR A 69 -10.62 17.85 12.92
CA THR A 69 -11.45 16.90 13.66
C THR A 69 -11.86 15.72 12.79
N VAL A 70 -12.26 14.59 13.41
CA VAL A 70 -12.79 13.43 12.69
C VAL A 70 -14.00 13.80 11.81
N ASN A 71 -14.96 14.57 12.35
CA ASN A 71 -16.15 14.98 11.61
C ASN A 71 -15.83 15.88 10.41
N GLU A 72 -14.88 16.80 10.56
CA GLU A 72 -14.42 17.62 9.43
C GLU A 72 -13.73 16.76 8.36
N LEU A 73 -12.94 15.76 8.77
CA LEU A 73 -12.30 14.85 7.83
C LEU A 73 -13.33 14.00 7.07
N ILE A 74 -14.31 13.42 7.76
CA ILE A 74 -15.42 12.67 7.14
C ILE A 74 -16.17 13.58 6.17
N THR A 75 -16.53 14.79 6.58
CA THR A 75 -17.24 15.75 5.72
C THR A 75 -16.44 16.08 4.46
N ARG A 76 -15.15 16.41 4.61
CA ARG A 76 -14.25 16.69 3.48
C ARG A 76 -14.12 15.49 2.55
N PHE A 77 -13.97 14.29 3.11
CA PHE A 77 -13.89 13.04 2.36
C PHE A 77 -15.17 12.77 1.56
N THR A 78 -16.34 12.88 2.19
CA THR A 78 -17.64 12.63 1.55
C THR A 78 -17.91 13.62 0.42
N VAL A 79 -17.71 14.92 0.67
CA VAL A 79 -17.89 15.96 -0.36
C VAL A 79 -16.90 15.76 -1.51
N HIS A 80 -15.64 15.45 -1.21
CA HIS A 80 -14.65 15.23 -2.26
C HIS A 80 -14.99 14.00 -3.10
N SER A 81 -15.39 12.91 -2.46
CA SER A 81 -15.73 11.65 -3.12
C SER A 81 -16.97 11.79 -3.99
N SER A 82 -18.02 12.47 -3.53
CA SER A 82 -19.25 12.68 -4.33
C SER A 82 -18.99 13.47 -5.61
N LEU A 83 -18.02 14.38 -5.58
CA LEU A 83 -17.62 15.18 -6.74
C LEU A 83 -16.60 14.49 -7.65
N ASN A 84 -15.91 13.43 -7.19
CA ASN A 84 -14.75 12.85 -7.88
C ASN A 84 -14.76 11.32 -7.95
N GLN A 85 -15.86 10.64 -7.62
CA GLN A 85 -15.96 9.17 -7.54
C GLN A 85 -15.35 8.46 -8.76
N GLY A 86 -15.68 8.91 -9.97
CA GLY A 86 -15.19 8.30 -11.22
C GLY A 86 -13.68 8.40 -11.45
N ARG A 87 -12.93 9.07 -10.58
CA ARG A 87 -11.45 9.11 -10.62
C ARG A 87 -10.81 7.98 -9.81
N TYR A 88 -11.57 7.29 -8.97
CA TYR A 88 -11.06 6.31 -8.02
C TYR A 88 -11.54 4.93 -8.40
N LEU A 89 -10.62 3.96 -8.37
CA LEU A 89 -10.96 2.55 -8.47
C LEU A 89 -11.70 2.07 -7.23
N MET A 90 -11.30 2.57 -6.05
CA MET A 90 -11.90 2.28 -4.75
C MET A 90 -11.92 3.54 -3.89
N VAL A 91 -13.00 3.74 -3.15
CA VAL A 91 -13.17 4.78 -2.13
C VAL A 91 -13.53 4.10 -0.82
N PHE A 92 -12.57 3.97 0.10
CA PHE A 92 -12.76 3.21 1.34
C PHE A 92 -13.63 3.98 2.33
N SER A 93 -14.70 3.35 2.81
CA SER A 93 -15.65 3.99 3.73
C SER A 93 -14.97 4.40 5.04
N PRO A 94 -15.42 5.49 5.70
CA PRO A 94 -15.00 5.82 7.06
C PRO A 94 -15.06 4.62 8.02
N ASP A 95 -13.95 4.35 8.71
CA ASP A 95 -13.76 3.18 9.58
C ASP A 95 -13.11 3.56 10.93
N PHE A 96 -13.58 4.66 11.53
CA PHE A 96 -12.92 5.28 12.68
C PHE A 96 -13.02 4.47 13.99
N ASN A 97 -13.90 3.45 14.06
CA ASN A 97 -13.99 2.56 15.23
C ASN A 97 -13.35 1.20 14.96
N PHE A 98 -12.12 1.01 15.46
CA PHE A 98 -11.34 -0.23 15.33
C PHE A 98 -11.59 -1.25 16.45
N GLY A 99 -12.55 -0.98 17.34
CA GLY A 99 -12.91 -1.86 18.43
C GLY A 99 -13.66 -3.12 17.97
N GLN A 100 -13.75 -4.13 18.84
CA GLN A 100 -14.46 -5.39 18.53
C GLN A 100 -15.96 -5.22 18.25
N HIS A 101 -16.53 -4.08 18.65
CA HIS A 101 -17.93 -3.70 18.42
C HIS A 101 -18.08 -2.52 17.45
N GLY A 102 -17.01 -2.13 16.75
CA GLY A 102 -17.02 -0.98 15.84
C GLY A 102 -17.83 -1.16 14.56
N PHE A 103 -18.30 -2.38 14.27
CA PHE A 103 -19.08 -2.69 13.07
C PHE A 103 -20.30 -1.78 12.90
N SER A 104 -21.12 -1.61 13.95
CA SER A 104 -22.34 -0.81 13.83
C SER A 104 -22.04 0.66 13.48
N ASP A 105 -21.03 1.24 14.13
CA ASP A 105 -20.64 2.64 13.91
C ASP A 105 -20.08 2.83 12.50
N ASN A 106 -19.19 1.93 12.06
CA ASN A 106 -18.59 1.98 10.72
C ASN A 106 -19.64 1.72 9.62
N TYR A 107 -20.60 0.82 9.87
CA TYR A 107 -21.71 0.57 8.95
C TYR A 107 -22.62 1.80 8.82
N GLU A 108 -22.90 2.51 9.91
CA GLU A 108 -23.65 3.78 9.85
C GLU A 108 -22.95 4.84 9.00
N GLU A 109 -21.62 4.97 9.13
CA GLU A 109 -20.86 5.90 8.29
C GLU A 109 -20.81 5.48 6.82
N LEU A 110 -20.78 4.17 6.54
CA LEU A 110 -20.93 3.64 5.18
C LEU A 110 -22.31 4.01 4.59
N LEU A 111 -23.40 3.87 5.35
CA LEU A 111 -24.74 4.29 4.91
C LEU A 111 -24.81 5.80 4.66
N LYS A 112 -24.17 6.63 5.50
CA LYS A 112 -24.08 8.09 5.28
C LYS A 112 -23.36 8.41 3.97
N LEU A 113 -22.30 7.67 3.64
CA LEU A 113 -21.55 7.83 2.40
C LEU A 113 -22.42 7.46 1.17
N GLN A 114 -23.19 6.37 1.27
CA GLN A 114 -24.15 5.98 0.23
C GLN A 114 -25.26 7.00 0.03
N ASN A 115 -25.80 7.57 1.12
CA ASN A 115 -26.79 8.65 1.06
C ASN A 115 -26.25 9.91 0.36
N ALA A 116 -24.94 10.07 0.28
CA ALA A 116 -24.26 11.12 -0.48
C ALA A 116 -23.94 10.70 -1.94
N ASN A 117 -24.51 9.60 -2.43
CA ASN A 117 -24.27 8.99 -3.74
C ASN A 117 -22.81 8.59 -3.99
N VAL A 118 -22.10 8.17 -2.94
CA VAL A 118 -20.74 7.64 -3.02
C VAL A 118 -20.77 6.14 -2.83
N VAL A 119 -20.21 5.39 -3.78
CA VAL A 119 -20.04 3.93 -3.66
C VAL A 119 -18.80 3.67 -2.81
N GLY A 120 -19.02 3.46 -1.51
CA GLY A 120 -17.97 3.14 -0.54
C GLY A 120 -17.57 1.67 -0.58
N VAL A 121 -16.28 1.40 -0.42
CA VAL A 121 -15.74 0.07 -0.16
C VAL A 121 -15.71 -0.15 1.34
N PRO A 122 -16.51 -1.08 1.89
CA PRO A 122 -16.53 -1.36 3.33
C PRO A 122 -15.21 -1.95 3.80
N VAL A 123 -14.88 -1.74 5.08
CA VAL A 123 -13.65 -2.21 5.71
C VAL A 123 -13.99 -3.15 6.86
N ILE A 124 -13.48 -4.39 6.78
CA ILE A 124 -13.64 -5.41 7.82
C ILE A 124 -12.57 -5.21 8.91
N HIS A 125 -13.01 -5.12 10.17
CA HIS A 125 -12.13 -5.07 11.35
C HIS A 125 -12.21 -6.30 12.24
N ASN A 126 -13.12 -7.22 11.97
CA ASN A 126 -13.22 -8.48 12.69
C ASN A 126 -13.36 -9.67 11.73
N LEU A 127 -12.31 -10.48 11.65
CA LEU A 127 -12.24 -11.65 10.75
C LEU A 127 -13.11 -12.84 11.22
N LYS A 128 -13.71 -12.77 12.41
CA LYS A 128 -14.36 -13.92 13.08
C LYS A 128 -15.84 -13.70 13.41
N ASN A 129 -16.40 -12.52 13.13
CA ASN A 129 -17.81 -12.23 13.37
C ASN A 129 -18.59 -12.10 12.05
N HIS A 130 -19.86 -11.69 12.15
CA HIS A 130 -20.76 -11.55 11.01
C HIS A 130 -20.44 -10.38 10.06
N GLU A 131 -19.46 -9.52 10.37
CA GLU A 131 -19.15 -8.30 9.59
C GLU A 131 -18.87 -8.62 8.12
N ALA A 132 -18.06 -9.66 7.87
CA ALA A 132 -17.77 -10.12 6.53
C ALA A 132 -19.01 -10.56 5.74
N TRP A 133 -19.94 -11.27 6.41
CA TRP A 133 -21.17 -11.74 5.80
C TRP A 133 -22.10 -10.57 5.46
N SER A 134 -22.26 -9.62 6.38
CA SER A 134 -23.07 -8.42 6.15
C SER A 134 -22.58 -7.62 4.94
N TYR A 135 -21.27 -7.35 4.85
CA TYR A 135 -20.74 -6.60 3.71
C TYR A 135 -20.81 -7.38 2.39
N ALA A 136 -20.61 -8.70 2.40
CA ALA A 136 -20.61 -9.50 1.17
C ALA A 136 -22.02 -9.69 0.56
N GLU A 137 -23.10 -9.51 1.33
CA GLU A 137 -24.47 -9.51 0.81
C GLU A 137 -24.85 -8.16 0.19
N ASP A 138 -24.39 -7.06 0.79
CA ASP A 138 -24.77 -5.70 0.38
C ASP A 138 -23.84 -5.11 -0.71
N TYR A 139 -22.58 -5.57 -0.83
CA TYR A 139 -21.55 -4.94 -1.68
C TYR A 139 -20.75 -5.96 -2.50
N PRO A 140 -20.98 -6.09 -3.82
CA PRO A 140 -20.40 -7.20 -4.59
C PRO A 140 -19.02 -6.92 -5.19
N GLU A 141 -18.61 -5.67 -5.40
CA GLU A 141 -17.41 -5.42 -6.22
C GLU A 141 -16.10 -5.48 -5.42
N PHE A 142 -16.05 -4.82 -4.26
CA PHE A 142 -14.85 -4.70 -3.44
C PHE A 142 -15.17 -4.72 -1.95
N ILE A 143 -14.28 -5.34 -1.17
CA ILE A 143 -14.26 -5.27 0.29
C ILE A 143 -12.80 -5.11 0.74
N ALA A 144 -12.55 -4.28 1.76
CA ALA A 144 -11.23 -4.12 2.35
C ALA A 144 -11.11 -4.84 3.69
N ILE A 145 -9.88 -5.24 4.04
CA ILE A 145 -9.53 -5.77 5.36
C ILE A 145 -8.62 -4.76 6.04
N GLY A 146 -9.14 -4.12 7.07
CA GLY A 146 -8.47 -3.09 7.86
C GLY A 146 -7.55 -3.66 8.93
N GLN A 147 -7.15 -2.80 9.87
CA GLN A 147 -6.41 -3.22 11.06
C GLN A 147 -7.31 -4.04 11.98
N SER A 148 -6.90 -5.26 12.31
CA SER A 148 -7.63 -6.23 13.11
C SER A 148 -6.69 -7.26 13.73
N ARG A 149 -7.13 -7.91 14.82
CA ARG A 149 -6.34 -8.91 15.53
C ARG A 149 -6.17 -10.17 14.67
N GLY A 150 -4.93 -10.61 14.49
CA GLY A 150 -4.62 -11.86 13.79
C GLY A 150 -4.62 -11.77 12.26
N ARG A 151 -4.78 -10.58 11.67
CA ARG A 151 -4.79 -10.40 10.20
C ARG A 151 -3.48 -10.72 9.48
N LEU A 152 -2.36 -10.78 10.21
CA LEU A 152 -1.05 -11.17 9.68
C LEU A 152 -0.80 -12.69 9.82
N VAL A 153 -1.75 -13.44 10.37
CA VAL A 153 -1.67 -14.88 10.57
C VAL A 153 -2.49 -15.55 9.45
N PRO A 154 -1.85 -16.27 8.51
CA PRO A 154 -2.54 -16.87 7.35
C PRO A 154 -3.78 -17.68 7.72
N GLU A 155 -3.73 -18.45 8.81
CA GLU A 155 -4.84 -19.31 9.27
C GLU A 155 -6.08 -18.50 9.67
N ASN A 156 -5.93 -17.23 10.05
CA ASN A 156 -7.06 -16.34 10.32
C ASN A 156 -7.49 -15.56 9.08
N LEU A 157 -6.55 -15.15 8.23
CA LEU A 157 -6.82 -14.28 7.08
C LEU A 157 -7.35 -15.05 5.86
N PHE A 158 -6.66 -16.13 5.48
CA PHE A 158 -6.89 -16.82 4.21
C PHE A 158 -8.31 -17.38 4.09
N PRO A 159 -8.89 -18.07 5.11
CA PRO A 159 -10.25 -18.60 4.97
C PRO A 159 -11.27 -17.54 4.54
N LEU A 160 -11.18 -16.33 5.10
CA LEU A 160 -12.06 -15.23 4.75
C LEU A 160 -11.80 -14.72 3.33
N VAL A 161 -10.54 -14.48 2.97
CA VAL A 161 -10.19 -13.91 1.64
C VAL A 161 -10.53 -14.90 0.52
N PHE A 162 -10.28 -16.20 0.73
CA PHE A 162 -10.67 -17.24 -0.23
C PHE A 162 -12.19 -17.36 -0.36
N TRP A 163 -12.94 -17.31 0.74
CA TRP A 163 -14.40 -17.32 0.68
C TRP A 163 -14.95 -16.09 -0.07
N LEU A 164 -14.43 -14.89 0.22
CA LEU A 164 -14.80 -13.66 -0.51
C LEU A 164 -14.50 -13.77 -2.01
N HIS A 165 -13.33 -14.31 -2.36
CA HIS A 165 -12.90 -14.42 -3.76
C HIS A 165 -13.65 -15.50 -4.53
N LEU A 166 -13.70 -16.73 -4.02
CA LEU A 166 -14.19 -17.91 -4.73
C LEU A 166 -15.72 -18.01 -4.69
N GLU A 167 -16.33 -17.78 -3.53
CA GLU A 167 -17.77 -18.01 -3.32
C GLU A 167 -18.59 -16.74 -3.55
N LYS A 168 -18.00 -15.56 -3.29
CA LYS A 168 -18.68 -14.27 -3.40
C LYS A 168 -18.22 -13.44 -4.59
N HIS A 169 -17.15 -13.85 -5.28
CA HIS A 169 -16.57 -13.11 -6.41
C HIS A 169 -16.20 -11.66 -6.07
N VAL A 170 -15.91 -11.39 -4.79
CA VAL A 170 -15.52 -10.08 -4.28
C VAL A 170 -14.02 -9.88 -4.42
N ARG A 171 -13.59 -8.70 -4.87
CA ARG A 171 -12.17 -8.33 -4.90
C ARG A 171 -11.74 -7.75 -3.57
N VAL A 172 -10.73 -8.37 -2.94
CA VAL A 172 -10.28 -7.98 -1.60
C VAL A 172 -9.10 -7.01 -1.65
N HIS A 173 -9.17 -5.92 -0.89
CA HIS A 173 -8.03 -5.04 -0.59
C HIS A 173 -7.48 -5.31 0.82
N LEU A 174 -6.16 -5.45 0.97
CA LEU A 174 -5.49 -5.65 2.26
C LEU A 174 -4.76 -4.39 2.71
N PHE A 175 -5.25 -3.72 3.75
CA PHE A 175 -4.62 -2.48 4.21
C PHE A 175 -3.26 -2.70 4.86
N GLY A 176 -2.19 -2.13 4.31
CA GLY A 176 -0.85 -2.18 4.92
C GLY A 176 -0.22 -3.58 5.01
N ILE A 177 -0.73 -4.58 4.28
CA ILE A 177 -0.17 -5.93 4.24
C ILE A 177 0.59 -6.11 2.93
N THR A 178 1.91 -5.98 2.98
CA THR A 178 2.81 -6.19 1.81
C THR A 178 3.86 -7.26 2.04
N ASP A 179 3.66 -8.09 3.06
CA ASP A 179 4.50 -9.27 3.28
C ASP A 179 4.34 -10.26 2.12
N PHE A 180 5.47 -10.65 1.52
CA PHE A 180 5.48 -11.49 0.32
C PHE A 180 4.81 -12.84 0.55
N ASP A 181 5.07 -13.49 1.69
CA ASP A 181 4.57 -14.83 1.98
C ASP A 181 3.05 -14.81 2.20
N ILE A 182 2.51 -13.70 2.71
CA ILE A 182 1.06 -13.50 2.78
C ILE A 182 0.47 -13.24 1.40
N ILE A 183 0.96 -12.21 0.68
CA ILE A 183 0.29 -11.73 -0.53
C ILE A 183 0.47 -12.67 -1.74
N SER A 184 1.56 -13.44 -1.79
CA SER A 184 1.79 -14.42 -2.86
C SER A 184 0.96 -15.70 -2.73
N ASN A 185 0.36 -15.95 -1.55
CA ASN A 185 -0.43 -17.15 -1.27
C ASN A 185 -1.92 -16.84 -0.97
N CYS A 186 -2.34 -15.60 -1.19
CA CYS A 186 -3.68 -15.10 -0.86
C CYS A 186 -4.32 -14.46 -2.10
N PRO A 187 -5.59 -14.76 -2.46
CA PRO A 187 -6.25 -14.21 -3.66
C PRO A 187 -6.74 -12.77 -3.46
N ALA A 188 -5.95 -11.95 -2.77
CA ALA A 188 -6.24 -10.54 -2.62
C ALA A 188 -6.03 -9.80 -3.96
N PHE A 189 -6.98 -8.95 -4.31
CA PHE A 189 -6.90 -8.13 -5.51
C PHE A 189 -5.83 -7.05 -5.38
N SER A 190 -5.69 -6.47 -4.19
CA SER A 190 -4.72 -5.41 -3.95
C SER A 190 -4.32 -5.26 -2.49
N CYS A 191 -3.26 -4.50 -2.25
CA CYS A 191 -2.83 -4.02 -0.94
C CYS A 191 -2.19 -2.64 -1.07
N ASP A 192 -1.87 -1.98 0.03
CA ASP A 192 -1.14 -0.71 0.04
C ASP A 192 0.09 -0.74 0.96
N SER A 193 1.04 0.17 0.69
CA SER A 193 2.24 0.33 1.50
C SER A 193 2.57 1.80 1.77
N LYS A 194 2.84 2.10 3.04
CA LYS A 194 3.56 3.29 3.49
C LYS A 194 5.02 2.98 3.86
N SER A 195 5.41 1.70 3.94
CA SER A 195 6.75 1.28 4.37
C SER A 195 7.85 1.85 3.47
N TRP A 196 7.59 2.10 2.18
CA TRP A 196 8.55 2.79 1.29
C TRP A 196 9.01 4.16 1.82
N LEU A 197 8.14 4.87 2.56
CA LEU A 197 8.43 6.16 3.15
C LEU A 197 9.18 6.02 4.49
N ASP A 198 8.72 5.10 5.34
CA ASP A 198 9.26 4.93 6.69
C ASP A 198 10.61 4.17 6.66
N ASP A 199 10.75 3.16 5.80
CA ASP A 199 12.00 2.42 5.58
C ASP A 199 13.09 3.39 5.07
N ALA A 200 12.78 4.22 4.07
CA ALA A 200 13.75 5.20 3.53
C ALA A 200 14.30 6.15 4.61
N LYS A 201 13.41 6.67 5.47
CA LYS A 201 13.78 7.57 6.58
C LYS A 201 14.63 6.88 7.62
N THR A 202 14.41 5.59 7.85
CA THR A 202 15.12 4.81 8.86
C THR A 202 16.31 4.02 8.29
N GLY A 203 16.75 4.35 7.08
CA GLY A 203 17.91 3.74 6.43
C GLY A 203 17.68 2.33 5.91
N VAL A 204 16.45 1.86 5.82
CA VAL A 204 16.13 0.52 5.32
C VAL A 204 15.81 0.60 3.83
N VAL A 205 16.34 -0.33 3.05
CA VAL A 205 16.04 -0.52 1.62
C VAL A 205 15.69 -1.99 1.41
N ARG A 206 14.59 -2.24 0.72
CA ARG A 206 14.18 -3.57 0.27
C ARG A 206 14.61 -3.75 -1.17
N PHE A 207 15.16 -4.90 -1.49
CA PHE A 207 15.68 -5.21 -2.81
C PHE A 207 15.23 -6.60 -3.23
N TRP A 208 14.69 -6.71 -4.46
CA TRP A 208 14.36 -8.00 -5.05
C TRP A 208 15.59 -8.53 -5.78
N ASN A 209 16.30 -9.46 -5.14
CA ASN A 209 17.58 -9.98 -5.63
C ASN A 209 17.36 -11.09 -6.67
N SER A 210 17.64 -10.82 -7.94
CA SER A 210 17.41 -11.79 -9.03
C SER A 210 18.24 -13.07 -8.90
N GLU A 211 19.41 -13.01 -8.25
CA GLU A 211 20.34 -14.13 -8.09
C GLU A 211 19.87 -15.17 -7.06
N LYS A 212 18.93 -14.81 -6.19
CA LYS A 212 18.35 -15.75 -5.22
C LYS A 212 17.50 -16.81 -5.91
N THR A 213 17.59 -18.04 -5.45
CA THR A 213 16.81 -19.17 -6.00
C THR A 213 15.50 -19.40 -5.25
N GLU A 214 15.38 -18.85 -4.05
CA GLU A 214 14.19 -18.94 -3.21
C GLU A 214 12.98 -18.26 -3.88
N ARG A 215 11.78 -18.68 -3.46
CA ARG A 215 10.53 -18.07 -3.94
C ARG A 215 10.43 -16.59 -3.54
N ASN A 216 10.73 -16.29 -2.28
CA ASN A 216 10.87 -14.93 -1.78
C ASN A 216 12.31 -14.47 -1.94
N LYS A 217 12.55 -13.57 -2.90
CA LYS A 217 13.89 -13.04 -3.20
C LYS A 217 14.15 -11.67 -2.57
N THR A 218 13.34 -11.27 -1.60
CA THR A 218 13.48 -9.99 -0.92
C THR A 218 14.66 -10.04 0.04
N ASP A 219 15.63 -9.15 -0.19
CA ASP A 219 16.66 -8.82 0.79
C ASP A 219 16.35 -7.46 1.43
N VAL A 220 16.75 -7.32 2.70
CA VAL A 220 16.60 -6.08 3.47
C VAL A 220 17.98 -5.56 3.85
N ILE A 221 18.33 -4.41 3.27
CA ILE A 221 19.64 -3.78 3.40
C ILE A 221 19.47 -2.52 4.26
N TYR A 222 20.26 -2.44 5.32
CA TYR A 222 20.31 -1.31 6.23
C TYR A 222 21.53 -0.43 5.94
N PHE A 223 21.25 0.87 5.80
CA PHE A 223 22.20 1.96 5.61
C PHE A 223 22.31 2.72 6.92
N PRO A 224 23.21 2.29 7.82
CA PRO A 224 23.34 2.94 9.10
C PRO A 224 23.95 4.34 8.96
N GLU A 225 23.54 5.24 9.86
CA GLU A 225 24.15 6.56 10.07
C GLU A 225 25.52 6.45 10.76
N GLU A 226 25.69 5.42 11.61
CA GLU A 226 26.91 5.13 12.37
C GLU A 226 27.41 3.73 12.03
N LEU A 227 28.72 3.54 11.85
CA LEU A 227 29.30 2.27 11.35
C LEU A 227 28.88 1.03 12.16
N ASP A 228 28.77 1.15 13.47
CA ASP A 228 28.51 0.00 14.37
C ASP A 228 27.02 -0.28 14.58
N LYS A 229 26.13 0.54 14.00
CA LYS A 229 24.69 0.39 14.18
C LYS A 229 24.18 -0.77 13.33
N ILE A 230 23.73 -1.83 13.99
CA ILE A 230 23.13 -3.01 13.36
C ILE A 230 21.64 -3.05 13.70
N LYS A 231 20.80 -3.48 12.75
CA LYS A 231 19.41 -3.85 13.00
C LYS A 231 19.29 -5.38 12.94
N PRO A 232 18.76 -6.04 13.99
CA PRO A 232 18.59 -7.49 13.98
C PRO A 232 17.82 -7.97 12.75
N GLY A 233 18.28 -9.06 12.13
CA GLY A 233 17.64 -9.65 10.96
C GLY A 233 17.85 -8.89 9.64
N MET A 234 18.75 -7.90 9.60
CA MET A 234 19.06 -7.13 8.39
C MET A 234 20.55 -7.19 8.08
N TYR A 235 20.88 -7.23 6.79
CA TYR A 235 22.24 -6.96 6.35
C TYR A 235 22.50 -5.46 6.44
N THR A 236 23.70 -5.07 6.85
CA THR A 236 24.20 -3.72 6.60
C THR A 236 24.71 -3.64 5.17
N ARG A 237 24.82 -2.43 4.61
CA ARG A 237 25.50 -2.22 3.33
C ARG A 237 26.93 -2.77 3.27
N TYR A 238 27.59 -2.97 4.42
CA TYR A 238 28.99 -3.41 4.51
C TYR A 238 29.16 -4.93 4.50
N ASN A 239 28.12 -5.67 4.88
CA ASN A 239 28.17 -7.14 5.00
C ASN A 239 27.08 -7.84 4.19
N TYR A 240 26.46 -7.11 3.25
CA TYR A 240 25.48 -7.68 2.34
C TYR A 240 26.18 -8.54 1.28
N PRO A 241 25.89 -9.85 1.19
CA PRO A 241 26.66 -10.77 0.33
C PRO A 241 26.55 -10.50 -1.18
N HIS A 242 25.47 -9.84 -1.61
CA HIS A 242 25.17 -9.55 -3.01
C HIS A 242 25.22 -8.04 -3.31
N ILE A 243 26.16 -7.33 -2.67
CA ILE A 243 26.27 -5.88 -2.79
C ILE A 243 26.56 -5.44 -4.23
N ASP A 244 27.35 -6.23 -4.96
CA ASP A 244 27.63 -6.04 -6.38
C ASP A 244 26.35 -6.09 -7.22
N VAL A 245 25.47 -7.06 -6.99
CA VAL A 245 24.17 -7.17 -7.68
C VAL A 245 23.31 -5.94 -7.41
N PHE A 246 23.29 -5.48 -6.15
CA PHE A 246 22.55 -4.29 -5.76
C PHE A 246 23.13 -3.02 -6.40
N GLU A 247 24.46 -2.87 -6.46
CA GLU A 247 25.13 -1.75 -7.13
C GLU A 247 24.82 -1.69 -8.64
N HIS A 248 24.80 -2.84 -9.31
CA HIS A 248 24.38 -2.93 -10.71
C HIS A 248 22.92 -2.50 -10.87
N PHE A 249 22.02 -2.94 -9.98
CA PHE A 249 20.64 -2.46 -9.97
C PHE A 249 20.55 -0.94 -9.82
N LEU A 250 21.27 -0.34 -8.87
CA LEU A 250 21.27 1.12 -8.68
C LEU A 250 21.76 1.86 -9.93
N LYS A 251 22.82 1.37 -10.55
CA LYS A 251 23.39 1.98 -11.74
C LYS A 251 22.46 1.86 -12.94
N ASP A 252 21.98 0.66 -13.22
CA ASP A 252 21.29 0.35 -14.47
C ASP A 252 19.82 0.76 -14.43
N LYS A 253 19.14 0.61 -13.28
CA LYS A 253 17.71 0.96 -13.15
C LYS A 253 17.48 2.38 -12.69
N LEU A 254 18.38 2.92 -11.87
CA LEU A 254 18.20 4.21 -11.24
C LEU A 254 19.20 5.27 -11.70
N SER A 255 20.30 4.89 -12.37
CA SER A 255 21.42 5.82 -12.64
C SER A 255 21.90 6.49 -11.35
N LEU A 256 22.07 5.68 -10.29
CA LEU A 256 22.54 6.09 -8.96
C LEU A 256 23.73 5.23 -8.54
N THR A 257 24.47 5.71 -7.54
CA THR A 257 25.55 4.96 -6.88
C THR A 257 25.24 4.70 -5.40
N MET A 258 26.11 3.96 -4.72
CA MET A 258 26.02 3.78 -3.27
C MET A 258 26.18 5.09 -2.50
N ASP A 259 26.97 6.03 -3.01
CA ASP A 259 27.19 7.35 -2.37
C ASP A 259 25.90 8.16 -2.29
N ASP A 260 25.04 8.06 -3.32
CA ASP A 260 23.72 8.68 -3.32
C ASP A 260 22.88 8.20 -2.12
N PHE A 261 23.02 6.94 -1.72
CA PHE A 261 22.25 6.31 -0.63
C PHE A 261 22.75 6.67 0.76
N ILE A 262 23.88 7.37 0.88
CA ILE A 262 24.46 7.85 2.16
C ILE A 262 24.62 9.37 2.20
N GLY A 263 24.51 10.05 1.05
CA GLY A 263 24.62 11.50 0.94
C GLY A 263 23.41 12.28 1.44
N SER A 264 23.43 13.59 1.18
CA SER A 264 22.41 14.55 1.63
C SER A 264 21.00 14.30 1.07
N LYS A 265 20.89 13.59 -0.06
CA LYS A 265 19.63 13.20 -0.69
C LYS A 265 19.26 11.73 -0.47
N SER A 266 19.95 11.04 0.44
CA SER A 266 19.79 9.61 0.68
C SER A 266 18.34 9.18 0.92
N ILE A 267 17.55 9.94 1.68
CA ILE A 267 16.14 9.63 1.91
C ILE A 267 15.36 9.59 0.58
N LEU A 268 15.54 10.59 -0.28
CA LEU A 268 14.87 10.65 -1.58
C LEU A 268 15.24 9.44 -2.45
N TYR A 269 16.51 9.11 -2.53
CA TYR A 269 16.98 8.02 -3.38
C TYR A 269 16.60 6.63 -2.87
N ARG A 270 16.58 6.44 -1.54
CA ARG A 270 16.01 5.22 -0.93
C ARG A 270 14.52 5.09 -1.21
N GLN A 271 13.76 6.20 -1.21
CA GLN A 271 12.34 6.17 -1.60
C GLN A 271 12.16 5.70 -3.04
N LEU A 272 13.02 6.12 -3.98
CA LEU A 272 12.98 5.67 -5.37
C LEU A 272 13.17 4.14 -5.46
N ALA A 273 14.23 3.62 -4.82
CA ALA A 273 14.49 2.18 -4.81
C ALA A 273 13.34 1.38 -4.17
N LEU A 274 12.76 1.88 -3.07
CA LEU A 274 11.64 1.21 -2.41
C LEU A 274 10.36 1.22 -3.26
N ILE A 275 10.05 2.31 -3.97
CA ILE A 275 8.91 2.32 -4.89
C ILE A 275 9.12 1.33 -6.03
N ILE A 276 10.34 1.25 -6.59
CA ILE A 276 10.68 0.25 -7.62
C ILE A 276 10.56 -1.18 -7.06
N TYR A 277 11.00 -1.41 -5.83
CA TYR A 277 10.82 -2.69 -5.16
C TYR A 277 9.33 -3.07 -5.09
N TYR A 278 8.44 -2.18 -4.64
CA TYR A 278 7.00 -2.47 -4.57
C TYR A 278 6.36 -2.63 -5.96
N ASN A 279 6.83 -1.89 -6.97
CA ASN A 279 6.40 -2.11 -8.36
C ASN A 279 6.83 -3.49 -8.89
N THR A 280 8.02 -3.95 -8.51
CA THR A 280 8.52 -5.28 -8.86
C THR A 280 7.73 -6.36 -8.12
N LEU A 281 7.46 -6.15 -6.84
CA LEU A 281 6.66 -7.03 -5.99
C LEU A 281 5.25 -7.24 -6.57
N GLU A 282 4.60 -6.17 -7.04
CA GLU A 282 3.30 -6.24 -7.72
C GLU A 282 3.32 -7.23 -8.90
N LYS A 283 4.33 -7.12 -9.77
CA LYS A 283 4.48 -7.96 -10.96
C LYS A 283 4.73 -9.42 -10.59
N VAL A 284 5.73 -9.65 -9.74
CA VAL A 284 6.12 -11.00 -9.31
C VAL A 284 4.98 -11.72 -8.60
N VAL A 285 4.31 -11.06 -7.67
CA VAL A 285 3.19 -11.66 -6.93
C VAL A 285 2.03 -11.97 -7.86
N THR A 286 1.73 -11.10 -8.81
CA THR A 286 0.68 -11.34 -9.81
C THR A 286 1.00 -12.58 -10.65
N GLU A 287 2.23 -12.68 -11.16
CA GLU A 287 2.67 -13.84 -11.94
C GLU A 287 2.61 -15.14 -11.13
N LEU A 288 3.02 -15.11 -9.86
CA LEU A 288 2.95 -16.27 -8.96
C LEU A 288 1.51 -16.70 -8.67
N GLN A 289 0.62 -15.75 -8.38
CA GLN A 289 -0.80 -16.04 -8.12
C GLN A 289 -1.46 -16.69 -9.34
N ILE A 290 -1.17 -16.20 -10.56
CA ILE A 290 -1.69 -16.79 -11.80
C ILE A 290 -1.11 -18.19 -12.01
N LYS A 291 0.21 -18.34 -11.87
CA LYS A 291 0.90 -19.61 -12.06
C LYS A 291 0.40 -20.70 -11.10
N ASP A 292 0.11 -20.32 -9.86
CA ASP A 292 -0.34 -21.24 -8.82
C ASP A 292 -1.87 -21.46 -8.85
N GLY A 293 -2.59 -20.82 -9.79
CA GLY A 293 -4.05 -20.94 -9.92
C GLY A 293 -4.83 -20.33 -8.76
N ILE A 294 -4.23 -19.37 -8.04
CA ILE A 294 -4.87 -18.64 -6.94
C ILE A 294 -5.84 -17.60 -7.49
N VAL A 295 -5.51 -16.99 -8.63
CA VAL A 295 -6.35 -16.06 -9.38
C VAL A 295 -6.41 -16.50 -10.84
N PHE A 296 -7.55 -16.27 -11.49
CA PHE A 296 -7.85 -16.69 -12.86
C PHE A 296 -7.98 -15.49 -13.80
#